data_AF-A0A098G4V0-F1
#
_entry.id   AF-A0A098G4V0-F1
#
_cell.length_a   1.000
_cell.length_b   1.000
_cell.length_c   1.000
_cell.angle_alpha   90.00
_cell.angle_beta   90.00
_cell.angle_gamma   90.00
#
_symmetry.space_group_name_H-M   'P 1'
#
loop_
_entity.id
_entity.type
_entity.pdbx_description
1 polymer ?
#
loop_
_entity_poly.entity_id
_entity_poly.type
_entity_poly.pdbx_seq_one_letter_code
_entity_poly.pdbx_strand_id
1 'polypeptide(L)'
;MDKEYVGVNTRFLRREERLMASEEHEMPRVIEAKESKDLNFLYQFLAANSQKVIEDIANYGAVLLRGFDVTSDSDFENTVLKIQGLNGISEAFMSEEGRIHAGDLKYVLHTNAVYKTGGTLYLGGFHSENYYSADVPSFICFCCLQPSLLGGETGLINMEKIYAQLSEGLRNKLESNTFFVSKWLVSEVEKRYQIPRETIIEICNRFDLPVVGEGEEQLVLMYKPNIFEHPLTKKKSLQINLFEITGLNEEMRRCFMNDYPGKTWFWHRLVWRLPTFVLKILEYAYMIFASLFYSPKNAFKNLSAKINMLKATIKKNKDSSYNNVRVGSCFTKQDIKELAQLIRAYYSSCLWEKGDILLVDNKKVMHAGMPGAGSRLVRAMICNPLEMNYSLTQSGSIDCKERAGESIGFYMASSQIGQNIKV
;
A
#
# COMPACT_ATOMS: atom_id res chain seq x y z
N MET A 1 1.63 -28.06 12.47
CA MET A 1 2.57 -28.96 11.77
C MET A 1 2.89 -28.30 10.46
N ASP A 2 4.12 -27.82 10.27
CA ASP A 2 4.60 -27.33 8.97
C ASP A 2 4.48 -28.49 7.98
N LYS A 3 3.39 -28.52 7.21
CA LYS A 3 3.30 -29.43 6.07
C LYS A 3 4.22 -28.83 5.02
N GLU A 4 5.34 -29.46 4.73
CA GLU A 4 6.23 -29.00 3.67
C GLU A 4 5.52 -29.04 2.31
N TYR A 5 5.90 -28.16 1.40
CA TYR A 5 5.46 -28.22 0.02
C TYR A 5 6.29 -29.25 -0.74
N VAL A 6 5.64 -30.08 -1.56
CA VAL A 6 6.34 -31.05 -2.41
C VAL A 6 6.92 -30.32 -3.62
N GLY A 7 8.14 -30.68 -4.01
CA GLY A 7 8.82 -30.17 -5.20
C GLY A 7 9.53 -28.82 -5.08
N VAL A 8 9.42 -28.17 -3.93
CA VAL A 8 10.07 -26.89 -3.62
C VAL A 8 10.74 -26.96 -2.24
N ASN A 9 11.66 -26.03 -1.97
CA ASN A 9 12.20 -25.83 -0.63
C ASN A 9 11.38 -24.76 0.07
N THR A 10 10.96 -25.03 1.31
CA THR A 10 10.24 -24.06 2.14
C THR A 10 11.10 -23.66 3.33
N ARG A 11 11.39 -22.37 3.49
CA ARG A 11 12.31 -21.86 4.52
C ARG A 11 11.99 -20.42 4.88
N PHE A 12 12.74 -19.84 5.80
CA PHE A 12 12.78 -18.40 6.03
C PHE A 12 13.99 -17.77 5.33
N LEU A 13 14.02 -16.43 5.27
CA LEU A 13 15.18 -15.70 4.75
C LEU A 13 16.43 -16.00 5.57
N ARG A 14 17.53 -16.27 4.85
CA ARG A 14 18.86 -16.38 5.41
C ARG A 14 19.39 -14.99 5.79
N ARG A 15 20.46 -14.94 6.59
CA ARG A 15 21.01 -13.67 7.10
C ARG A 15 21.49 -12.77 5.98
N GLU A 16 22.14 -13.34 4.98
CA GLU A 16 22.68 -12.66 3.80
C GLU A 16 21.60 -12.16 2.83
N GLU A 17 20.39 -12.72 2.89
CA GLU A 17 19.25 -12.26 2.10
C GLU A 17 18.56 -11.04 2.74
N ARG A 18 18.98 -10.63 3.94
CA ARG A 18 18.49 -9.46 4.66
C ARG A 18 19.57 -8.38 4.66
N LEU A 19 19.21 -7.15 4.28
CA LEU A 19 20.14 -6.02 4.40
C LEU A 19 20.47 -5.72 5.86
N MET A 20 19.47 -5.82 6.74
CA MET A 20 19.60 -5.57 8.17
C MET A 20 18.84 -6.62 8.98
N ALA A 21 19.40 -6.97 10.15
CA ALA A 21 18.73 -7.84 11.10
C ALA A 21 17.72 -7.05 11.95
N SER A 22 16.70 -7.76 12.43
CA SER A 22 15.61 -7.25 13.25
C SER A 22 15.06 -8.38 14.10
N GLU A 23 14.02 -8.12 14.89
CA GLU A 23 13.27 -9.14 15.65
C GLU A 23 12.27 -9.91 14.77
N GLU A 24 12.11 -9.53 13.51
CA GLU A 24 11.29 -10.25 12.54
C GLU A 24 12.12 -11.31 11.80
N HIS A 25 11.87 -12.57 12.13
CA HIS A 25 12.61 -13.72 11.59
C HIS A 25 11.81 -14.54 10.59
N GLU A 26 10.47 -14.44 10.61
CA GLU A 26 9.58 -15.36 9.89
C GLU A 26 9.00 -14.74 8.62
N MET A 27 8.86 -13.40 8.58
CA MET A 27 8.37 -12.70 7.39
C MET A 27 9.53 -12.33 6.45
N PRO A 28 9.38 -12.53 5.12
CA PRO A 28 8.46 -13.45 4.46
C PRO A 28 8.89 -14.92 4.61
N ARG A 29 7.92 -15.83 4.48
CA ARG A 29 8.20 -17.24 4.22
C ARG A 29 8.68 -17.40 2.78
N VAL A 30 9.73 -18.17 2.55
CA VAL A 30 10.33 -18.37 1.22
C VAL A 30 9.92 -19.73 0.67
N ILE A 31 9.35 -19.71 -0.54
CA ILE A 31 9.14 -20.88 -1.39
C ILE A 31 10.17 -20.79 -2.52
N GLU A 32 11.17 -21.66 -2.48
CA GLU A 32 12.32 -21.65 -3.37
C GLU A 32 12.30 -22.85 -4.32
N ALA A 33 12.58 -22.62 -5.60
CA ALA A 33 12.66 -23.67 -6.61
C ALA A 33 13.63 -24.79 -6.18
N LYS A 34 13.21 -26.05 -6.35
CA LYS A 34 14.02 -27.25 -6.04
C LYS A 34 14.06 -28.22 -7.21
N GLU A 35 12.90 -28.74 -7.60
CA GLU A 35 12.80 -29.75 -8.68
C GLU A 35 12.90 -29.14 -10.07
N SER A 36 12.23 -28.00 -10.29
CA SER A 36 12.31 -27.24 -11.53
C SER A 36 12.16 -25.74 -11.25
N LYS A 37 12.73 -24.93 -12.14
CA LYS A 37 12.60 -23.47 -12.18
C LYS A 37 11.55 -23.01 -13.21
N ASP A 38 11.07 -23.93 -14.05
CA ASP A 38 10.21 -23.63 -15.19
C ASP A 38 8.87 -23.05 -14.75
N LEU A 39 8.33 -22.12 -15.53
CA LEU A 39 7.03 -21.50 -15.26
C LEU A 39 5.88 -22.52 -15.27
N ASN A 40 5.93 -23.54 -16.12
CA ASN A 40 4.89 -24.58 -16.14
C ASN A 40 4.82 -25.35 -14.82
N PHE A 41 5.99 -25.68 -14.24
CA PHE A 41 6.05 -26.29 -12.91
C PHE A 41 5.49 -25.34 -11.85
N LEU A 42 5.93 -24.07 -11.84
CA LEU A 42 5.44 -23.07 -10.89
C LEU A 42 3.93 -22.88 -10.97
N TYR A 43 3.37 -22.82 -12.19
CA TYR A 43 1.94 -22.64 -12.41
C TYR A 43 1.12 -23.82 -11.88
N GLN A 44 1.55 -25.04 -12.15
CA GLN A 44 0.90 -26.24 -11.62
C GLN A 44 1.01 -26.31 -10.10
N PHE A 45 2.20 -25.98 -9.56
CA PHE A 45 2.45 -25.93 -8.13
C PHE A 45 1.52 -24.95 -7.42
N LEU A 46 1.45 -23.70 -7.88
CA LEU A 46 0.62 -22.66 -7.27
C LEU A 46 -0.88 -22.97 -7.38
N ALA A 47 -1.32 -23.50 -8.52
CA ALA A 47 -2.71 -23.92 -8.70
C ALA A 47 -3.09 -25.06 -7.75
N ALA A 48 -2.22 -26.06 -7.58
CA ALA A 48 -2.47 -27.20 -6.70
C ALA A 48 -2.38 -26.84 -5.20
N ASN A 49 -1.68 -25.76 -4.85
CA ASN A 49 -1.40 -25.38 -3.46
C ASN A 49 -2.00 -24.02 -3.05
N SER A 50 -2.95 -23.47 -3.82
CA SER A 50 -3.40 -22.07 -3.66
C SER A 50 -3.88 -21.74 -2.25
N GLN A 51 -4.73 -22.59 -1.66
CA GLN A 51 -5.23 -22.38 -0.30
C GLN A 51 -4.09 -22.32 0.73
N LYS A 52 -3.12 -23.24 0.62
CA LYS A 52 -2.00 -23.30 1.55
C LYS A 52 -1.06 -22.09 1.41
N VAL A 53 -0.86 -21.60 0.18
CA VAL A 53 -0.11 -20.36 -0.07
C VAL A 53 -0.83 -19.16 0.56
N ILE A 54 -2.16 -19.07 0.44
CA ILE A 54 -2.95 -18.01 1.08
C ILE A 54 -2.88 -18.11 2.62
N GLU A 55 -2.95 -19.33 3.17
CA GLU A 55 -2.76 -19.57 4.61
C GLU A 55 -1.37 -19.14 5.08
N ASP A 56 -0.31 -19.44 4.32
CA ASP A 56 1.05 -18.99 4.64
C ASP A 56 1.19 -17.46 4.55
N ILE A 57 0.60 -16.82 3.54
CA ILE A 57 0.55 -15.34 3.45
C ILE A 57 -0.14 -14.78 4.70
N ALA A 58 -1.27 -15.35 5.10
CA ALA A 58 -2.02 -14.93 6.28
C ALA A 58 -1.29 -15.22 7.60
N ASN A 59 -0.51 -16.29 7.70
CA ASN A 59 0.22 -16.61 8.93
C ASN A 59 1.48 -15.76 9.07
N TYR A 60 2.30 -15.70 8.01
CA TYR A 60 3.62 -15.06 8.02
C TYR A 60 3.60 -13.59 7.57
N GLY A 61 2.48 -13.11 7.03
CA GLY A 61 2.32 -11.75 6.49
C GLY A 61 2.79 -11.58 5.05
N ALA A 62 3.75 -12.38 4.60
CA ALA A 62 4.19 -12.39 3.21
C ALA A 62 4.83 -13.73 2.83
N VAL A 63 4.76 -14.06 1.54
CA VAL A 63 5.43 -15.20 0.91
C VAL A 63 6.30 -14.70 -0.24
N LEU A 64 7.55 -15.15 -0.30
CA LEU A 64 8.48 -14.88 -1.38
C LEU A 64 8.64 -16.14 -2.24
N LEU A 65 8.31 -16.04 -3.52
CA LEU A 65 8.62 -17.05 -4.53
C LEU A 65 9.99 -16.72 -5.12
N ARG A 66 10.96 -17.63 -4.99
CA ARG A 66 12.36 -17.39 -5.38
C ARG A 66 12.94 -18.52 -6.24
N GLY A 67 13.78 -18.13 -7.20
CA GLY A 67 14.57 -19.06 -8.02
C GLY A 67 13.82 -19.68 -9.19
N PHE A 68 12.65 -19.13 -9.55
CA PHE A 68 11.88 -19.52 -10.74
C PHE A 68 12.16 -18.58 -11.92
N ASP A 69 11.94 -19.06 -13.15
CA ASP A 69 12.26 -18.36 -14.39
C ASP A 69 11.18 -17.33 -14.79
N VAL A 70 10.81 -16.45 -13.85
CA VAL A 70 9.94 -15.30 -14.10
C VAL A 70 10.79 -14.18 -14.71
N THR A 71 10.54 -13.83 -15.98
CA THR A 71 11.43 -12.91 -16.71
C THR A 71 10.74 -11.71 -17.32
N SER A 72 9.41 -11.68 -17.31
CA SER A 72 8.60 -10.64 -17.94
C SER A 72 7.42 -10.18 -17.09
N ASP A 73 6.83 -9.04 -17.47
CA ASP A 73 5.61 -8.52 -16.84
C ASP A 73 4.42 -9.51 -17.02
N SER A 74 4.34 -10.21 -18.15
CA SER A 74 3.33 -11.24 -18.42
C SER A 74 3.54 -12.50 -17.57
N ASP A 75 4.78 -12.93 -17.34
CA ASP A 75 5.07 -14.06 -16.46
C ASP A 75 4.59 -13.75 -15.04
N PHE A 76 4.80 -12.51 -14.58
CA PHE A 76 4.34 -12.05 -13.28
C PHE A 76 2.82 -12.09 -13.16
N GLU A 77 2.09 -11.47 -14.10
CA GLU A 77 0.61 -11.46 -14.09
C GLU A 77 0.06 -12.89 -14.05
N ASN A 78 0.56 -13.74 -14.94
CA ASN A 78 0.13 -15.13 -15.03
C ASN A 78 0.45 -15.91 -13.76
N THR A 79 1.64 -15.72 -13.17
CA THR A 79 2.03 -16.41 -11.92
C THR A 79 1.08 -16.11 -10.77
N VAL A 80 0.77 -14.81 -10.55
CA VAL A 80 -0.15 -14.40 -9.48
C VAL A 80 -1.54 -14.97 -9.72
N LEU A 81 -2.04 -14.91 -10.96
CA LEU A 81 -3.36 -15.41 -11.33
C LEU A 81 -3.49 -16.95 -11.30
N LYS A 82 -2.39 -17.71 -11.15
CA LYS A 82 -2.47 -19.16 -10.89
C LYS A 82 -2.85 -19.49 -9.45
N ILE A 83 -2.73 -18.56 -8.52
CA ILE A 83 -3.15 -18.76 -7.13
C ILE A 83 -4.65 -18.50 -7.07
N GLN A 84 -5.44 -19.57 -7.00
CA GLN A 84 -6.89 -19.48 -6.82
C GLN A 84 -7.20 -18.72 -5.53
N GLY A 85 -7.99 -17.66 -5.64
CA GLY A 85 -8.27 -16.73 -4.55
C GLY A 85 -7.57 -15.38 -4.68
N LEU A 86 -6.59 -15.22 -5.58
CA LEU A 86 -6.04 -13.92 -5.96
C LEU A 86 -6.66 -13.41 -7.26
N ASN A 87 -7.49 -12.37 -7.15
CA ASN A 87 -8.16 -11.73 -8.28
C ASN A 87 -7.65 -10.30 -8.45
N GLY A 88 -7.04 -9.99 -9.60
CA GLY A 88 -6.46 -8.68 -9.87
C GLY A 88 -7.50 -7.55 -9.88
N ILE A 89 -7.11 -6.40 -9.33
CA ILE A 89 -7.87 -5.15 -9.43
C ILE A 89 -7.25 -4.31 -10.54
N SER A 90 -8.01 -4.04 -11.61
CA SER A 90 -7.51 -3.26 -12.75
C SER A 90 -7.65 -1.75 -12.53
N GLU A 91 -8.72 -1.32 -11.84
CA GLU A 91 -9.05 0.09 -11.62
C GLU A 91 -9.29 0.36 -10.14
N ALA A 92 -8.82 1.50 -9.62
CA ALA A 92 -9.06 1.93 -8.24
C ALA A 92 -9.68 3.33 -8.24
N PHE A 93 -10.63 3.57 -7.33
CA PHE A 93 -11.31 4.86 -7.25
C PHE A 93 -10.33 6.00 -6.97
N MET A 94 -10.38 7.02 -7.83
CA MET A 94 -9.51 8.20 -7.80
C MET A 94 -8.03 7.85 -7.59
N SER A 95 -7.55 6.85 -8.35
CA SER A 95 -6.17 6.38 -8.28
C SER A 95 -5.15 7.50 -8.47
N GLU A 96 -4.03 7.40 -7.74
CA GLU A 96 -2.94 8.38 -7.82
C GLU A 96 -2.37 8.49 -9.22
N GLU A 97 -1.90 9.70 -9.55
CA GLU A 97 -1.17 9.93 -10.78
C GLU A 97 0.12 9.09 -10.79
N GLY A 98 0.35 8.38 -11.90
CA GLY A 98 1.48 7.47 -12.05
C GLY A 98 1.17 6.00 -11.78
N ARG A 99 -0.06 5.66 -11.37
CA ARG A 99 -0.56 4.28 -11.36
C ARG A 99 -0.96 3.87 -12.78
N ILE A 100 0.01 3.36 -13.53
CA ILE A 100 -0.12 3.04 -14.96
C ILE A 100 0.16 1.56 -15.17
N HIS A 101 -0.63 0.93 -16.05
CA HIS A 101 -0.43 -0.45 -16.46
C HIS A 101 0.88 -0.62 -17.24
N ALA A 102 1.54 -1.75 -17.03
CA ALA A 102 2.76 -2.10 -17.74
C ALA A 102 2.40 -2.70 -19.11
N GLY A 103 2.64 -1.94 -20.18
CA GLY A 103 2.24 -2.34 -21.53
C GLY A 103 0.72 -2.46 -21.66
N ASP A 104 0.26 -3.52 -22.32
CA ASP A 104 -1.17 -3.81 -22.55
C ASP A 104 -1.77 -4.76 -21.49
N LEU A 105 -1.05 -5.00 -20.39
CA LEU A 105 -1.51 -5.88 -19.31
C LEU A 105 -2.63 -5.23 -18.50
N LYS A 106 -3.47 -6.06 -17.89
CA LYS A 106 -4.69 -5.60 -17.23
C LYS A 106 -4.49 -5.28 -15.75
N TYR A 107 -3.55 -5.93 -15.08
CA TYR A 107 -3.41 -5.89 -13.62
C TYR A 107 -2.01 -5.51 -13.15
N VAL A 108 -1.01 -5.57 -14.03
CA VAL A 108 0.38 -5.24 -13.69
C VAL A 108 0.61 -3.75 -13.81
N LEU A 109 1.04 -3.15 -12.71
CA LEU A 109 1.28 -1.73 -12.56
C LEU A 109 2.76 -1.41 -12.41
N HIS A 110 3.16 -0.24 -12.91
CA HIS A 110 4.39 0.41 -12.44
C HIS A 110 4.24 0.78 -10.97
N THR A 111 5.29 0.55 -10.14
CA THR A 111 5.23 0.92 -8.71
C THR A 111 5.01 2.43 -8.52
N ASN A 112 5.55 3.25 -9.41
CA ASN A 112 5.10 4.61 -9.71
C ASN A 112 5.76 5.04 -11.04
N ALA A 113 4.97 5.49 -12.02
CA ALA A 113 5.52 5.89 -13.33
C ALA A 113 6.11 7.31 -13.36
N VAL A 114 5.81 8.14 -12.36
CA VAL A 114 6.22 9.56 -12.30
C VAL A 114 7.53 9.73 -11.54
N TYR A 115 7.70 9.01 -10.42
CA TYR A 115 8.90 9.10 -9.59
C TYR A 115 9.38 7.73 -9.10
N LYS A 116 10.68 7.61 -8.85
CA LYS A 116 11.27 6.33 -8.42
C LYS A 116 10.88 6.03 -6.97
N THR A 117 10.19 4.92 -6.75
CA THR A 117 9.90 4.38 -5.42
C THR A 117 10.96 3.34 -5.03
N GLY A 118 11.72 3.62 -3.97
CA GLY A 118 12.84 2.79 -3.52
C GLY A 118 14.10 2.85 -4.40
N GLY A 119 15.23 2.41 -3.84
CA GLY A 119 16.54 2.54 -4.48
C GLY A 119 16.97 4.00 -4.65
N THR A 120 16.54 4.88 -3.74
CA THR A 120 16.85 6.31 -3.70
C THR A 120 17.56 6.68 -2.40
N LEU A 121 17.78 7.97 -2.19
CA LEU A 121 18.25 8.50 -0.91
C LEU A 121 17.15 8.55 0.15
N TYR A 122 15.88 8.34 -0.19
CA TYR A 122 14.77 8.51 0.75
C TYR A 122 14.61 7.30 1.67
N LEU A 123 14.47 7.56 2.97
CA LEU A 123 14.11 6.57 3.99
C LEU A 123 12.80 7.01 4.63
N GLY A 124 11.82 6.11 4.59
CA GLY A 124 10.46 6.34 5.05
C GLY A 124 9.46 5.91 4.01
N GLY A 125 8.21 6.31 4.20
CA GLY A 125 7.13 6.00 3.27
C GLY A 125 6.57 4.59 3.43
N PHE A 126 6.61 4.04 4.63
CA PHE A 126 5.84 2.85 4.97
C PHE A 126 4.34 3.16 4.91
N HIS A 127 3.62 2.33 4.18
CA HIS A 127 2.18 2.45 4.01
C HIS A 127 1.57 1.08 3.74
N SER A 128 0.28 0.96 4.00
CA SER A 128 -0.54 -0.10 3.45
C SER A 128 -1.06 0.38 2.10
N GLU A 129 -1.04 -0.50 1.10
CA GLU A 129 -1.46 -0.17 -0.25
C GLU A 129 -2.89 0.38 -0.23
N ASN A 130 -3.11 1.51 -0.90
CA ASN A 130 -4.40 2.19 -1.05
C ASN A 130 -5.15 2.51 0.26
N TYR A 131 -4.51 2.57 1.42
CA TYR A 131 -5.20 3.06 2.62
C TYR A 131 -5.73 4.50 2.42
N TYR A 132 -5.11 5.32 1.58
CA TYR A 132 -5.55 6.68 1.25
C TYR A 132 -6.55 6.76 0.07
N SER A 133 -6.95 5.63 -0.54
CA SER A 133 -7.99 5.53 -1.58
C SER A 133 -9.16 4.68 -1.10
N ALA A 134 -10.32 4.69 -1.76
CA ALA A 134 -11.45 3.89 -1.32
C ALA A 134 -11.19 2.38 -1.50
N ASP A 135 -10.65 1.97 -2.66
CA ASP A 135 -10.41 0.56 -2.97
C ASP A 135 -9.11 0.03 -2.34
N VAL A 136 -9.22 -0.46 -1.10
CA VAL A 136 -8.13 -1.15 -0.37
C VAL A 136 -8.04 -2.60 -0.83
N PRO A 137 -6.90 -3.09 -1.34
CA PRO A 137 -6.74 -4.49 -1.69
C PRO A 137 -6.44 -5.36 -0.47
N SER A 138 -6.78 -6.63 -0.55
CA SER A 138 -6.41 -7.65 0.45
C SER A 138 -4.97 -8.09 0.30
N PHE A 139 -4.43 -8.01 -0.92
CA PHE A 139 -3.07 -8.40 -1.24
C PHE A 139 -2.40 -7.38 -2.16
N ILE A 140 -1.11 -7.19 -1.95
CA ILE A 140 -0.22 -6.55 -2.92
C ILE A 140 0.90 -7.51 -3.26
N CYS A 141 1.17 -7.67 -4.55
CA CYS A 141 2.20 -8.54 -5.08
C CYS A 141 3.26 -7.68 -5.76
N PHE A 142 4.54 -8.01 -5.57
CA PHE A 142 5.66 -7.34 -6.25
C PHE A 142 6.47 -8.35 -7.06
N CYS A 143 6.96 -7.94 -8.22
CA CYS A 143 7.89 -8.74 -9.03
C CYS A 143 9.14 -7.95 -9.36
N CYS A 144 10.32 -8.51 -9.09
CA CYS A 144 11.59 -7.89 -9.43
C CYS A 144 12.13 -8.41 -10.77
N LEU A 145 12.14 -7.55 -11.79
CA LEU A 145 12.73 -7.86 -13.10
C LEU A 145 14.17 -7.35 -13.23
N GLN A 146 14.54 -6.36 -12.42
CA GLN A 146 15.92 -5.88 -12.30
C GLN A 146 16.18 -5.42 -10.86
N PRO A 147 17.01 -6.12 -10.07
CA PRO A 147 17.38 -5.67 -8.74
C PRO A 147 18.31 -4.45 -8.81
N SER A 148 18.32 -3.65 -7.74
CA SER A 148 19.27 -2.56 -7.57
C SER A 148 20.70 -3.08 -7.41
N LEU A 149 21.69 -2.24 -7.72
CA LEU A 149 23.09 -2.53 -7.42
C LEU A 149 23.36 -2.57 -5.91
N LEU A 150 22.68 -1.70 -5.16
CA LEU A 150 22.79 -1.59 -3.71
C LEU A 150 21.41 -1.34 -3.10
N GLY A 151 21.04 -2.10 -2.07
CA GLY A 151 19.78 -1.93 -1.35
C GLY A 151 18.57 -1.94 -2.29
N GLY A 152 17.63 -1.01 -2.10
CA GLY A 152 16.42 -0.93 -2.92
C GLY A 152 15.47 -2.12 -2.74
N GLU A 153 15.60 -2.81 -1.61
CA GLU A 153 14.65 -3.81 -1.14
C GLU A 153 13.25 -3.23 -0.93
N THR A 154 12.26 -4.10 -0.82
CA THR A 154 10.94 -3.72 -0.31
C THR A 154 10.93 -4.01 1.19
N GLY A 155 10.89 -2.96 2.00
CA GLY A 155 10.73 -3.04 3.44
C GLY A 155 9.30 -3.48 3.76
N LEU A 156 9.14 -4.30 4.78
CA LEU A 156 7.89 -4.86 5.27
C LEU A 156 7.80 -4.66 6.78
N ILE A 157 6.61 -4.38 7.30
CA ILE A 157 6.36 -4.24 8.73
C ILE A 157 5.08 -4.98 9.07
N ASN A 158 5.14 -5.90 10.02
CA ASN A 158 3.96 -6.60 10.51
C ASN A 158 3.21 -5.72 11.55
N MET A 159 2.09 -5.16 11.14
CA MET A 159 1.28 -4.26 11.94
C MET A 159 0.39 -4.97 12.97
N GLU A 160 0.22 -6.30 12.91
CA GLU A 160 -0.39 -7.07 14.01
C GLU A 160 0.53 -7.04 15.24
N LYS A 161 1.84 -7.24 15.01
CA LYS A 161 2.85 -7.19 16.08
C LYS A 161 2.95 -5.79 16.70
N ILE A 162 2.91 -4.74 15.88
CA ILE A 162 2.90 -3.35 16.36
C ILE A 162 1.64 -3.07 17.16
N TYR A 163 0.45 -3.41 16.63
CA TYR A 163 -0.81 -3.17 17.31
C TYR A 163 -0.84 -3.80 18.72
N ALA A 164 -0.32 -5.02 18.86
CA ALA A 164 -0.25 -5.72 20.15
C ALA A 164 0.60 -4.99 21.21
N GLN A 165 1.58 -4.18 20.79
CA GLN A 165 2.47 -3.43 21.68
C GLN A 165 1.95 -2.02 22.03
N LEU A 166 0.88 -1.55 21.38
CA LEU A 166 0.34 -0.22 21.65
C LEU A 166 -0.26 -0.15 23.06
N SER A 167 -0.16 1.03 23.68
CA SER A 167 -0.83 1.32 24.95
C SER A 167 -2.35 1.09 24.83
N GLU A 168 -2.97 0.63 25.91
CA GLU A 168 -4.42 0.39 25.94
C GLU A 168 -5.21 1.67 25.60
N GLY A 169 -4.77 2.82 26.12
CA GLY A 169 -5.40 4.11 25.83
C GLY A 169 -5.36 4.49 24.35
N LEU A 170 -4.26 4.21 23.65
CA LEU A 170 -4.16 4.45 22.21
C LEU A 170 -5.02 3.47 21.41
N ARG A 171 -5.01 2.17 21.78
CA ARG A 171 -5.88 1.15 21.15
C ARG A 171 -7.35 1.53 21.27
N ASN A 172 -7.82 1.88 22.46
CA ASN A 172 -9.21 2.26 22.69
C ASN A 172 -9.63 3.48 21.84
N LYS A 173 -8.76 4.49 21.70
CA LYS A 173 -9.01 5.64 20.82
C LYS A 173 -9.14 5.23 19.36
N LEU A 174 -8.23 4.39 18.86
CA LEU A 174 -8.20 3.96 17.47
C LEU A 174 -9.37 3.02 17.13
N GLU A 175 -9.80 2.17 18.06
CA GLU A 175 -10.92 1.24 17.86
C GLU A 175 -12.29 1.91 17.97
N SER A 176 -12.40 2.98 18.76
CA SER A 176 -13.68 3.64 19.00
C SER A 176 -14.01 4.73 17.98
N ASN A 177 -13.05 5.13 17.13
CA ASN A 177 -13.21 6.27 16.23
C ASN A 177 -12.73 5.95 14.81
N THR A 178 -13.46 6.42 13.81
CA THR A 178 -12.94 6.57 12.45
C THR A 178 -12.32 7.95 12.27
N PHE A 179 -11.42 8.09 11.30
CA PHE A 179 -10.76 9.37 11.01
C PHE A 179 -10.90 9.77 9.56
N PHE A 180 -10.86 11.07 9.31
CA PHE A 180 -10.89 11.64 7.98
C PHE A 180 -9.61 11.29 7.22
N VAL A 181 -9.74 10.79 6.00
CA VAL A 181 -8.61 10.42 5.14
C VAL A 181 -8.51 11.34 3.94
N SER A 182 -9.58 11.42 3.13
CA SER A 182 -9.57 12.18 1.89
C SER A 182 -10.94 12.74 1.53
N LYS A 183 -10.94 13.62 0.53
CA LYS A 183 -12.14 14.14 -0.12
C LYS A 183 -11.88 14.45 -1.58
N TRP A 184 -12.94 14.42 -2.37
CA TRP A 184 -12.92 14.79 -3.78
C TRP A 184 -14.14 15.63 -4.11
N LEU A 185 -13.99 16.62 -5.00
CA LEU A 185 -15.14 17.30 -5.59
C LEU A 185 -15.86 16.33 -6.51
N VAL A 186 -17.20 16.28 -6.45
CA VAL A 186 -17.97 15.45 -7.37
C VAL A 186 -17.71 15.83 -8.83
N SER A 187 -17.54 17.13 -9.12
CA SER A 187 -17.15 17.61 -10.46
C SER A 187 -15.75 17.17 -10.91
N GLU A 188 -14.84 16.89 -9.97
CA GLU A 188 -13.54 16.29 -10.29
C GLU A 188 -13.69 14.81 -10.65
N VAL A 189 -14.56 14.09 -9.93
CA VAL A 189 -14.91 12.70 -10.23
C VAL A 189 -15.59 12.61 -11.60
N GLU A 190 -16.57 13.47 -11.90
CA GLU A 190 -17.20 13.58 -13.24
C GLU A 190 -16.15 13.78 -14.32
N LYS A 191 -15.24 14.72 -14.13
CA LYS A 191 -14.21 15.01 -15.13
C LYS A 191 -13.26 13.84 -15.36
N ARG A 192 -12.94 13.08 -14.30
CA ARG A 192 -12.02 11.93 -14.41
C ARG A 192 -12.68 10.74 -15.10
N TYR A 193 -13.90 10.41 -14.70
CA TYR A 193 -14.59 9.20 -15.18
C TYR A 193 -15.52 9.45 -16.38
N GLN A 194 -15.82 10.71 -16.70
CA GLN A 194 -16.70 11.13 -17.80
C GLN A 194 -18.11 10.52 -17.69
N ILE A 195 -18.63 10.47 -16.46
CA ILE A 195 -19.98 9.96 -16.15
C ILE A 195 -20.85 11.03 -15.49
N PRO A 196 -22.19 10.94 -15.59
CA PRO A 196 -23.09 11.92 -14.97
C PRO A 196 -23.01 11.93 -13.44
N ARG A 197 -23.26 13.11 -12.88
CA ARG A 197 -23.33 13.35 -11.43
C ARG A 197 -24.22 12.36 -10.67
N GLU A 198 -25.39 12.07 -11.22
CA GLU A 198 -26.38 11.20 -10.59
C GLU A 198 -25.83 9.78 -10.43
N THR A 199 -25.17 9.26 -11.48
CA THR A 199 -24.49 7.96 -11.46
C THR A 199 -23.37 7.93 -10.41
N ILE A 200 -22.58 8.99 -10.27
CA ILE A 200 -21.54 9.08 -9.24
C ILE A 200 -22.14 8.98 -7.85
N ILE A 201 -23.22 9.74 -7.59
CA ILE A 201 -23.90 9.74 -6.30
C ILE A 201 -24.49 8.36 -6.00
N GLU A 202 -25.08 7.69 -6.98
CA GLU A 202 -25.59 6.33 -6.82
C GLU A 202 -24.49 5.32 -6.48
N ILE A 203 -23.34 5.39 -7.16
CA ILE A 203 -22.18 4.54 -6.86
C ILE A 203 -21.64 4.87 -5.47
N CYS A 204 -21.49 6.15 -5.11
CA CYS A 204 -21.05 6.54 -3.78
C CYS A 204 -21.99 6.03 -2.68
N ASN A 205 -23.31 6.15 -2.86
CA ASN A 205 -24.31 5.65 -1.92
C ASN A 205 -24.26 4.13 -1.80
N ARG A 206 -24.05 3.40 -2.90
CA ARG A 206 -23.91 1.93 -2.89
C ARG A 206 -22.73 1.46 -2.04
N PHE A 207 -21.64 2.22 -2.02
CA PHE A 207 -20.41 1.87 -1.33
C PHE A 207 -20.20 2.64 -0.02
N ASP A 208 -21.25 3.25 0.54
CA ASP A 208 -21.19 4.01 1.79
C ASP A 208 -20.11 5.12 1.80
N LEU A 209 -19.87 5.75 0.64
CA LEU A 209 -19.02 6.95 0.51
C LEU A 209 -19.90 8.19 0.73
N PRO A 210 -19.75 8.93 1.86
CA PRO A 210 -20.61 10.07 2.13
C PRO A 210 -20.45 11.18 1.09
N VAL A 211 -21.56 11.65 0.54
CA VAL A 211 -21.60 12.83 -0.33
C VAL A 211 -22.26 13.97 0.43
N VAL A 212 -21.56 15.11 0.57
CA VAL A 212 -22.05 16.26 1.35
C VAL A 212 -22.02 17.58 0.57
N GLY A 213 -22.96 18.46 0.91
CA GLY A 213 -23.14 19.77 0.26
C GLY A 213 -24.13 19.73 -0.91
N GLU A 214 -24.18 20.82 -1.67
CA GLU A 214 -25.15 21.02 -2.76
C GLU A 214 -24.48 21.62 -4.00
N GLY A 215 -25.08 21.38 -5.19
CA GLY A 215 -24.63 21.93 -6.47
C GLY A 215 -23.14 21.64 -6.77
N GLU A 216 -22.45 22.59 -7.38
CA GLU A 216 -21.04 22.47 -7.79
C GLU A 216 -20.05 22.21 -6.63
N GLU A 217 -20.46 22.44 -5.38
CA GLU A 217 -19.60 22.31 -4.20
C GLU A 217 -19.76 20.95 -3.49
N GLN A 218 -20.48 19.97 -4.05
CA GLN A 218 -20.57 18.65 -3.41
C GLN A 218 -19.22 17.95 -3.33
N LEU A 219 -19.00 17.30 -2.19
CA LEU A 219 -17.80 16.55 -1.89
C LEU A 219 -18.14 15.11 -1.59
N VAL A 220 -17.38 14.19 -2.19
CA VAL A 220 -17.26 12.82 -1.71
C VAL A 220 -16.26 12.85 -0.56
N LEU A 221 -16.64 12.37 0.61
CA LEU A 221 -15.78 12.24 1.78
C LEU A 221 -15.35 10.79 1.98
N MET A 222 -14.22 10.62 2.65
CA MET A 222 -13.75 9.31 3.04
C MET A 222 -13.18 9.35 4.45
N TYR A 223 -13.90 8.70 5.35
CA TYR A 223 -13.40 8.31 6.67
C TYR A 223 -12.91 6.86 6.60
N LYS A 224 -12.07 6.41 7.53
CA LYS A 224 -11.66 5.00 7.57
C LYS A 224 -11.53 4.44 8.99
N PRO A 225 -11.76 3.12 9.14
CA PRO A 225 -11.33 2.38 10.31
C PRO A 225 -9.81 2.27 10.35
N ASN A 226 -9.28 2.13 11.55
CA ASN A 226 -7.84 2.08 11.82
C ASN A 226 -7.35 0.69 12.20
N ILE A 227 -8.27 -0.21 12.58
CA ILE A 227 -7.94 -1.56 13.05
C ILE A 227 -8.63 -2.58 12.15
N PHE A 228 -7.84 -3.49 11.59
CA PHE A 228 -8.34 -4.56 10.74
C PHE A 228 -8.25 -5.88 11.51
N GLU A 229 -9.37 -6.57 11.66
CA GLU A 229 -9.38 -7.94 12.18
C GLU A 229 -9.24 -8.91 11.01
N HIS A 230 -8.14 -9.65 11.01
CA HIS A 230 -7.77 -10.53 9.91
C HIS A 230 -8.69 -11.78 9.89
N PRO A 231 -9.29 -12.15 8.73
CA PRO A 231 -10.34 -13.17 8.67
C PRO A 231 -9.86 -14.58 9.04
N LEU A 232 -8.61 -14.94 8.73
CA LEU A 232 -8.04 -16.25 9.05
C LEU A 232 -7.40 -16.30 10.45
N THR A 233 -6.46 -15.40 10.76
CA THR A 233 -5.73 -15.39 12.04
C THR A 233 -6.56 -14.89 13.23
N LYS A 234 -7.66 -14.17 12.98
CA LYS A 234 -8.48 -13.48 14.01
C LYS A 234 -7.71 -12.47 14.86
N LYS A 235 -6.56 -12.01 14.36
CA LYS A 235 -5.74 -11.00 15.03
C LYS A 235 -6.08 -9.62 14.50
N LYS A 236 -5.96 -8.63 15.38
CA LYS A 236 -6.13 -7.21 15.05
C LYS A 236 -4.81 -6.62 14.56
N SER A 237 -4.88 -5.79 13.52
CA SER A 237 -3.76 -5.13 12.89
C SER A 237 -3.98 -3.63 12.76
N LEU A 238 -2.93 -2.84 12.98
CA LEU A 238 -2.98 -1.39 12.84
C LEU A 238 -2.90 -0.99 11.36
N GLN A 239 -3.87 -0.22 10.89
CA GLN A 239 -4.04 0.22 9.51
C GLN A 239 -4.28 1.72 9.47
N ILE A 240 -3.22 2.49 9.24
CA ILE A 240 -3.27 3.95 9.29
C ILE A 240 -2.33 4.56 8.24
N ASN A 241 -2.58 5.82 7.91
CA ASN A 241 -1.65 6.60 7.09
C ASN A 241 -0.53 7.18 7.96
N LEU A 242 0.66 6.56 7.94
CA LEU A 242 1.82 7.02 8.73
C LEU A 242 2.30 8.43 8.35
N PHE A 243 2.00 8.92 7.14
CA PHE A 243 2.35 10.27 6.72
C PHE A 243 1.60 11.37 7.49
N GLU A 244 0.49 11.03 8.14
CA GLU A 244 -0.28 11.97 8.97
C GLU A 244 0.33 12.17 10.36
N ILE A 245 1.26 11.31 10.77
CA ILE A 245 1.93 11.37 12.07
C ILE A 245 3.16 12.30 11.97
N THR A 246 2.97 13.55 12.36
CA THR A 246 4.02 14.57 12.30
C THR A 246 5.21 14.20 13.20
N GLY A 247 6.39 14.05 12.61
CA GLY A 247 7.63 13.72 13.32
C GLY A 247 8.03 12.25 13.25
N LEU A 248 7.11 11.34 12.85
CA LEU A 248 7.41 9.91 12.77
C LEU A 248 8.57 9.60 11.82
N ASN A 249 8.57 10.18 10.62
CA ASN A 249 9.67 10.00 9.65
C ASN A 249 11.03 10.43 10.23
N GLU A 250 11.08 11.44 11.10
CA GLU A 250 12.32 11.86 11.74
C GLU A 250 12.81 10.83 12.75
N GLU A 251 11.93 10.33 13.62
CA GLU A 251 12.27 9.28 14.57
C GLU A 251 12.64 7.96 13.88
N MET A 252 11.95 7.60 12.79
CA MET A 252 12.32 6.44 11.97
C MET A 252 13.73 6.61 11.38
N ARG A 253 14.08 7.77 10.82
CA ARG A 253 15.45 8.01 10.34
C ARG A 253 16.48 7.81 11.45
N ARG A 254 16.20 8.24 12.67
CA ARG A 254 17.10 8.01 13.82
C ARG A 254 17.26 6.52 14.14
N CYS A 255 16.16 5.76 14.10
CA CYS A 255 16.19 4.32 14.40
C CYS A 255 16.96 3.51 13.34
N PHE A 256 16.78 3.82 12.06
CA PHE A 256 17.38 3.07 10.95
C PHE A 256 18.79 3.54 10.56
N MET A 257 19.22 4.74 10.95
CA MET A 257 20.46 5.35 10.46
C MET A 257 21.71 4.50 10.70
N ASN A 258 21.75 3.72 11.78
CA ASN A 258 22.89 2.86 12.11
C ASN A 258 22.94 1.58 11.27
N ASP A 259 21.84 1.18 10.63
CA ASP A 259 21.76 -0.02 9.77
C ASP A 259 22.36 0.18 8.39
N TYR A 260 22.71 1.42 8.07
CA TYR A 260 23.35 1.80 6.82
C TYR A 260 24.79 2.27 7.10
N PRO A 261 25.73 1.41 7.54
CA PRO A 261 27.07 1.81 7.98
C PRO A 261 28.05 2.04 6.82
N GLY A 262 29.24 2.55 7.13
CA GLY A 262 30.35 2.62 6.17
C GLY A 262 30.24 3.74 5.13
N LYS A 263 31.20 3.76 4.19
CA LYS A 263 31.34 4.81 3.17
C LYS A 263 30.26 4.71 2.08
N THR A 264 29.81 3.50 1.78
CA THR A 264 28.78 3.21 0.76
C THR A 264 27.49 3.99 1.01
N TRP A 265 27.10 4.14 2.27
CA TRP A 265 25.85 4.79 2.68
C TRP A 265 26.04 6.22 3.22
N PHE A 266 27.21 6.83 3.00
CA PHE A 266 27.55 8.15 3.54
C PHE A 266 26.52 9.21 3.14
N TRP A 267 26.18 9.29 1.85
CA TRP A 267 25.25 10.30 1.32
C TRP A 267 23.84 10.14 1.86
N HIS A 268 23.36 8.90 1.99
CA HIS A 268 22.07 8.60 2.62
C HIS A 268 22.03 9.15 4.05
N ARG A 269 23.01 8.78 4.89
CA ARG A 269 23.08 9.27 6.28
C ARG A 269 23.25 10.78 6.38
N LEU A 270 23.99 11.40 5.46
CA LEU A 270 24.16 12.85 5.43
C LEU A 270 22.81 13.55 5.17
N VAL A 271 22.09 13.11 4.14
CA VAL A 271 20.78 13.67 3.78
C VAL A 271 19.77 13.45 4.90
N TRP A 272 19.76 12.29 5.56
CA TRP A 272 18.81 11.97 6.63
C TRP A 272 18.96 12.82 7.89
N ARG A 273 20.15 13.40 8.10
CA ARG A 273 20.43 14.34 9.19
C ARG A 273 19.99 15.76 8.90
N LEU A 274 19.60 16.07 7.66
CA LEU A 274 19.09 17.40 7.34
C LEU A 274 17.79 17.67 8.09
N PRO A 275 17.54 18.93 8.48
CA PRO A 275 16.29 19.31 9.11
C PRO A 275 15.09 18.95 8.24
N THR A 276 13.99 18.52 8.86
CA THR A 276 12.78 18.04 8.17
C THR A 276 12.21 19.08 7.18
N PHE A 277 12.32 20.38 7.46
CA PHE A 277 11.87 21.42 6.52
C PHE A 277 12.69 21.45 5.22
N VAL A 278 14.00 21.20 5.30
CA VAL A 278 14.88 21.15 4.13
C VAL A 278 14.51 19.95 3.26
N LEU A 279 14.32 18.79 3.88
CA LEU A 279 13.92 17.58 3.17
C LEU A 279 12.58 17.75 2.45
N LYS A 280 11.59 18.39 3.10
CA LYS A 280 10.29 18.68 2.47
C LYS A 280 10.43 19.60 1.27
N ILE A 281 11.30 20.61 1.33
CA ILE A 281 11.55 21.51 0.19
C ILE A 281 12.16 20.72 -0.98
N LEU A 282 13.15 19.86 -0.70
CA LEU A 282 13.80 19.03 -1.71
C LEU A 282 12.83 18.03 -2.35
N GLU A 283 12.02 17.35 -1.53
CA GLU A 283 10.99 16.41 -1.98
C GLU A 283 9.94 17.10 -2.84
N TYR A 284 9.42 18.25 -2.39
CA TYR A 284 8.44 19.02 -3.14
C TYR A 284 8.99 19.52 -4.47
N ALA A 285 10.22 20.04 -4.49
CA ALA A 285 10.90 20.45 -5.71
C ALA A 285 11.05 19.26 -6.67
N TYR A 286 11.55 18.12 -6.18
CA TYR A 286 11.71 16.91 -6.98
C TYR A 286 10.39 16.43 -7.57
N MET A 287 9.31 16.37 -6.77
CA MET A 287 7.98 15.98 -7.26
C MET A 287 7.46 16.91 -8.34
N ILE A 288 7.62 18.24 -8.18
CA ILE A 288 7.22 19.21 -9.20
C ILE A 288 8.00 18.99 -10.49
N PHE A 289 9.33 18.90 -10.40
CA PHE A 289 10.17 18.70 -11.57
C PHE A 289 9.83 17.37 -12.26
N ALA A 290 9.75 16.26 -11.51
CA ALA A 290 9.41 14.94 -12.03
C ALA A 290 8.04 14.95 -12.72
N SER A 291 7.01 15.53 -12.09
CA SER A 291 5.66 15.65 -12.67
C SER A 291 5.64 16.53 -13.92
N LEU A 292 6.34 17.68 -13.91
CA LEU A 292 6.43 18.57 -15.08
C LEU A 292 7.16 17.93 -16.24
N PHE A 293 8.28 17.24 -16.00
CA PHE A 293 9.00 16.52 -17.05
C PHE A 293 8.20 15.33 -17.59
N TYR A 294 7.42 14.67 -16.73
CA TYR A 294 6.58 13.56 -17.12
C TYR A 294 5.36 14.00 -17.96
N SER A 295 4.59 14.98 -17.49
CA SER A 295 3.43 15.52 -18.21
C SER A 295 3.11 16.97 -17.79
N PRO A 296 3.61 17.99 -18.52
CA PRO A 296 3.35 19.39 -18.19
C PRO A 296 1.86 19.72 -18.13
N LYS A 297 1.06 19.23 -19.10
CA LYS A 297 -0.38 19.51 -19.18
C LYS A 297 -1.14 18.95 -17.98
N ASN A 298 -0.79 17.77 -17.49
CA ASN A 298 -1.46 17.17 -16.33
C ASN A 298 -1.04 17.87 -15.03
N ALA A 299 0.24 18.22 -14.88
CA ALA A 299 0.74 18.98 -13.73
C ALA A 299 -0.02 20.30 -13.53
N PHE A 300 -0.26 21.08 -14.60
CA PHE A 300 -1.06 22.31 -14.53
C PHE A 300 -2.53 22.06 -14.19
N LYS A 301 -3.16 21.02 -14.74
CA LYS A 301 -4.54 20.63 -14.40
C LYS A 301 -4.67 20.28 -12.92
N ASN A 302 -3.72 19.52 -12.38
CA ASN A 302 -3.71 19.11 -10.97
C ASN A 302 -3.55 20.31 -10.02
N LEU A 303 -2.73 21.29 -10.40
CA LEU A 303 -2.60 22.54 -9.64
C LEU A 303 -3.92 23.32 -9.59
N SER A 304 -4.61 23.45 -10.72
CA SER A 304 -5.92 24.11 -10.80
C SER A 304 -6.97 23.40 -9.93
N ALA A 305 -7.02 22.06 -9.98
CA ALA A 305 -7.91 21.26 -9.15
C ALA A 305 -7.65 21.49 -7.65
N LYS A 306 -6.38 21.51 -7.21
CA LYS A 306 -6.00 21.80 -5.82
C LYS A 306 -6.47 23.19 -5.36
N ILE A 307 -6.37 24.21 -6.20
CA ILE A 307 -6.85 25.57 -5.88
C ILE A 307 -8.37 25.59 -5.70
N ASN A 308 -9.11 24.93 -6.59
CA ASN A 308 -10.57 24.83 -6.49
C ASN A 308 -11.00 24.07 -5.22
N MET A 309 -10.32 22.97 -4.89
CA MET A 309 -10.55 22.22 -3.66
C MET A 309 -10.27 23.06 -2.41
N LEU A 310 -9.23 23.90 -2.42
CA LEU A 310 -8.92 24.81 -1.31
C LEU A 310 -10.05 25.82 -1.07
N LYS A 311 -10.56 26.44 -2.14
CA LYS A 311 -11.70 27.38 -2.07
C LYS A 311 -12.96 26.71 -1.49
N ALA A 312 -13.31 25.53 -1.98
CA ALA A 312 -14.44 24.75 -1.47
C ALA A 312 -14.28 24.37 0.02
N THR A 313 -13.05 24.04 0.44
CA THR A 313 -12.72 23.67 1.83
C THR A 313 -12.88 24.84 2.79
N ILE A 314 -12.36 26.02 2.46
CA ILE A 314 -12.41 27.20 3.32
C ILE A 314 -13.86 27.60 3.62
N LYS A 315 -14.75 27.47 2.65
CA LYS A 315 -16.17 27.79 2.79
C LYS A 315 -16.92 26.79 3.68
N LYS A 316 -16.57 25.49 3.59
CA LYS A 316 -17.23 24.41 4.34
C LYS A 316 -16.73 24.20 5.77
N ASN A 317 -15.54 24.67 6.15
CA ASN A 317 -15.09 24.65 7.55
C ASN A 317 -16.00 25.46 8.51
N LYS A 318 -17.02 26.15 8.01
CA LYS A 318 -18.07 26.82 8.79
C LYS A 318 -19.31 25.95 9.07
N ASP A 319 -19.39 24.77 8.47
CA ASP A 319 -20.49 23.81 8.63
C ASP A 319 -20.12 22.75 9.70
N SER A 320 -20.98 22.57 10.71
CA SER A 320 -20.76 21.65 11.83
C SER A 320 -20.78 20.17 11.46
N SER A 321 -21.24 19.82 10.24
CA SER A 321 -21.26 18.44 9.75
C SER A 321 -19.89 17.93 9.26
N TYR A 322 -18.89 18.81 9.09
CA TYR A 322 -17.61 18.46 8.49
C TYR A 322 -16.52 18.19 9.54
N ASN A 323 -16.33 16.91 9.89
CA ASN A 323 -15.21 16.48 10.74
C ASN A 323 -13.97 16.18 9.88
N ASN A 324 -12.86 16.88 10.11
CA ASN A 324 -11.59 16.67 9.38
C ASN A 324 -10.46 16.15 10.28
N VAL A 325 -10.80 15.63 11.46
CA VAL A 325 -9.82 15.07 12.41
C VAL A 325 -9.15 13.86 11.76
N ARG A 326 -7.82 13.91 11.71
CA ARG A 326 -6.95 12.88 11.14
C ARG A 326 -6.39 11.97 12.23
N VAL A 327 -6.04 10.74 11.87
CA VAL A 327 -5.59 9.72 12.84
C VAL A 327 -4.31 10.12 13.55
N GLY A 328 -3.45 10.90 12.88
CA GLY A 328 -2.21 11.42 13.47
C GLY A 328 -2.40 12.23 14.75
N SER A 329 -3.60 12.82 14.97
CA SER A 329 -3.93 13.54 16.20
C SER A 329 -4.03 12.66 17.45
N CYS A 330 -4.13 11.33 17.29
CA CYS A 330 -4.19 10.39 18.41
C CYS A 330 -2.85 10.18 19.10
N PHE A 331 -1.74 10.45 18.41
CA PHE A 331 -0.39 10.05 18.83
C PHE A 331 0.29 11.18 19.61
N THR A 332 0.73 10.85 20.82
CA THR A 332 1.62 11.73 21.61
C THR A 332 3.05 11.64 21.09
N LYS A 333 3.92 12.57 21.51
CA LYS A 333 5.35 12.49 21.17
C LYS A 333 6.02 11.20 21.65
N GLN A 334 5.51 10.61 22.73
CA GLN A 334 6.03 9.34 23.24
C GLN A 334 5.57 8.18 22.36
N ASP A 335 4.28 8.11 22.01
CA ASP A 335 3.75 7.10 21.08
C ASP A 335 4.49 7.12 19.74
N ILE A 336 4.86 8.31 19.23
CA ILE A 336 5.60 8.44 17.96
C ILE A 336 6.99 7.81 18.05
N LYS A 337 7.71 8.01 19.17
CA LYS A 337 9.04 7.42 19.38
C LYS A 337 8.95 5.90 19.52
N GLU A 338 8.01 5.43 20.32
CA GLU A 338 7.75 4.00 20.50
C GLU A 338 7.34 3.33 19.19
N LEU A 339 6.45 3.96 18.42
CA LEU A 339 6.05 3.47 17.10
C LEU A 339 7.24 3.37 16.15
N ALA A 340 8.13 4.37 16.10
CA ALA A 340 9.33 4.31 15.26
C ALA A 340 10.28 3.17 15.68
N GLN A 341 10.43 2.93 16.99
CA GLN A 341 11.22 1.82 17.52
C GLN A 341 10.61 0.48 17.17
N LEU A 342 9.30 0.31 17.35
CA LEU A 342 8.56 -0.90 17.00
C LEU A 342 8.61 -1.20 15.50
N ILE A 343 8.44 -0.17 14.66
CA ILE A 343 8.61 -0.27 13.21
C ILE A 343 9.99 -0.81 12.87
N ARG A 344 11.05 -0.28 13.50
CA ARG A 344 12.41 -0.79 13.28
C ARG A 344 12.61 -2.20 13.81
N ALA A 345 12.04 -2.53 14.98
CA ALA A 345 12.17 -3.84 15.61
C ALA A 345 11.50 -4.95 14.79
N TYR A 346 10.29 -4.71 14.28
CA TYR A 346 9.53 -5.66 13.45
C TYR A 346 9.68 -5.44 11.94
N TYR A 347 10.65 -4.63 11.53
CA TYR A 347 11.02 -4.47 10.14
C TYR A 347 11.51 -5.79 9.55
N SER A 348 11.14 -6.08 8.32
CA SER A 348 11.76 -7.15 7.52
C SER A 348 11.97 -6.66 6.10
N SER A 349 12.92 -7.29 5.41
CA SER A 349 13.07 -7.12 3.97
C SER A 349 13.87 -8.28 3.40
N CYS A 350 13.69 -8.51 2.11
CA CYS A 350 14.56 -9.36 1.30
C CYS A 350 15.31 -8.50 0.28
N LEU A 351 16.61 -8.74 0.14
CA LEU A 351 17.36 -8.29 -1.02
C LEU A 351 16.81 -8.99 -2.25
N TRP A 352 16.44 -8.20 -3.25
CA TRP A 352 15.80 -8.69 -4.47
C TRP A 352 16.76 -9.51 -5.33
N GLU A 353 16.28 -10.64 -5.83
CA GLU A 353 16.83 -11.35 -6.97
C GLU A 353 15.92 -11.16 -8.18
N LYS A 354 16.48 -11.30 -9.39
CA LYS A 354 15.68 -11.25 -10.61
C LYS A 354 14.74 -12.45 -10.63
N GLY A 355 13.46 -12.20 -10.93
CA GLY A 355 12.39 -13.21 -10.99
C GLY A 355 11.70 -13.48 -9.66
N ASP A 356 12.15 -12.86 -8.57
CA ASP A 356 11.44 -12.94 -7.29
C ASP A 356 10.05 -12.34 -7.40
N ILE A 357 9.05 -13.05 -6.84
CA ILE A 357 7.70 -12.53 -6.61
C ILE A 357 7.41 -12.53 -5.11
N LEU A 358 7.08 -11.37 -4.56
CA LEU A 358 6.70 -11.19 -3.16
C LEU A 358 5.19 -10.98 -3.07
N LEU A 359 4.49 -11.90 -2.43
CA LEU A 359 3.05 -11.85 -2.15
C LEU A 359 2.86 -11.34 -0.72
N VAL A 360 2.18 -10.20 -0.55
CA VAL A 360 2.07 -9.50 0.73
C VAL A 360 0.61 -9.41 1.16
N ASP A 361 0.35 -9.74 2.42
CA ASP A 361 -0.94 -9.53 3.07
C ASP A 361 -1.14 -8.06 3.44
N ASN A 362 -1.82 -7.31 2.57
CA ASN A 362 -2.05 -5.88 2.76
C ASN A 362 -2.97 -5.58 3.96
N LYS A 363 -3.70 -6.59 4.47
CA LYS A 363 -4.54 -6.45 5.68
C LYS A 363 -3.71 -6.24 6.94
N LYS A 364 -2.41 -6.56 6.92
CA LYS A 364 -1.55 -6.44 8.10
C LYS A 364 -0.11 -6.04 7.86
N VAL A 365 0.36 -6.00 6.62
CA VAL A 365 1.75 -5.67 6.31
C VAL A 365 1.82 -4.31 5.62
N MET A 366 2.50 -3.37 6.26
CA MET A 366 2.93 -2.15 5.59
C MET A 366 4.21 -2.39 4.81
N HIS A 367 4.42 -1.63 3.76
CA HIS A 367 5.61 -1.74 2.94
C HIS A 367 6.17 -0.39 2.50
N ALA A 368 7.45 -0.37 2.15
CA ALA A 368 8.14 0.80 1.60
C ALA A 368 9.23 0.39 0.60
N GLY A 369 9.48 1.25 -0.39
CA GLY A 369 10.70 1.15 -1.20
C GLY A 369 11.90 1.68 -0.42
N MET A 370 12.85 0.82 -0.09
CA MET A 370 13.95 1.17 0.82
C MET A 370 15.10 1.88 0.11
N PRO A 371 15.98 2.57 0.86
CA PRO A 371 17.18 3.22 0.34
C PRO A 371 18.05 2.31 -0.52
N GLY A 372 18.69 2.88 -1.55
CA GLY A 372 19.62 2.13 -2.39
C GLY A 372 20.24 2.96 -3.51
N ALA A 373 20.86 2.28 -4.46
CA ALA A 373 21.47 2.88 -5.65
C ALA A 373 21.46 1.93 -6.86
N GLY A 374 21.51 2.50 -8.06
CA GLY A 374 21.48 1.76 -9.34
C GLY A 374 20.09 1.73 -9.99
N SER A 375 20.05 1.19 -11.21
CA SER A 375 18.82 0.89 -11.93
C SER A 375 18.03 -0.20 -11.20
N ARG A 376 16.70 -0.11 -11.24
CA ARG A 376 15.79 -1.03 -10.55
C ARG A 376 14.49 -1.10 -11.33
N LEU A 377 13.97 -2.31 -11.50
CA LEU A 377 12.67 -2.55 -12.12
C LEU A 377 11.86 -3.51 -11.25
N VAL A 378 10.86 -2.95 -10.56
CA VAL A 378 9.87 -3.72 -9.80
C VAL A 378 8.48 -3.36 -10.29
N ARG A 379 7.63 -4.37 -10.43
CA ARG A 379 6.20 -4.24 -10.74
C ARG A 379 5.36 -4.51 -9.53
N ALA A 380 4.14 -4.00 -9.55
CA ALA A 380 3.14 -4.27 -8.53
C ALA A 380 1.86 -4.81 -9.17
N MET A 381 1.13 -5.65 -8.43
CA MET A 381 -0.22 -6.07 -8.76
C MET A 381 -1.03 -6.10 -7.46
N ILE A 382 -2.23 -5.52 -7.47
CA ILE A 382 -3.12 -5.49 -6.31
C ILE A 382 -4.30 -6.44 -6.52
N CYS A 383 -4.71 -7.14 -5.47
CA CYS A 383 -5.73 -8.18 -5.58
C CYS A 383 -6.81 -8.05 -4.51
N ASN A 384 -8.03 -8.46 -4.88
CA ASN A 384 -9.21 -8.65 -4.04
C ASN A 384 -9.60 -7.39 -3.24
N PRO A 385 -10.52 -6.54 -3.74
CA PRO A 385 -10.90 -5.33 -3.02
C PRO A 385 -11.61 -5.70 -1.72
N LEU A 386 -11.25 -5.03 -0.62
CA LEU A 386 -11.91 -5.20 0.67
C LEU A 386 -13.28 -4.51 0.69
N GLU A 387 -14.17 -5.10 1.47
CA GLU A 387 -15.37 -4.43 1.95
C GLU A 387 -14.95 -3.45 3.05
N MET A 388 -15.13 -2.17 2.77
CA MET A 388 -14.69 -1.06 3.62
C MET A 388 -15.90 -0.21 3.96
N ASN A 389 -15.82 0.51 5.09
CA ASN A 389 -16.76 1.56 5.40
C ASN A 389 -16.08 2.93 5.44
N TYR A 390 -16.76 3.95 4.90
CA TYR A 390 -16.19 5.29 4.77
C TYR A 390 -16.92 6.39 5.55
N SER A 391 -17.81 6.01 6.47
CA SER A 391 -18.65 6.93 7.24
C SER A 391 -18.12 7.18 8.66
N LEU A 392 -18.44 8.36 9.21
CA LEU A 392 -17.91 8.84 10.50
C LEU A 392 -18.48 8.09 11.73
N THR A 393 -19.68 7.50 11.63
CA THR A 393 -20.46 6.96 12.76
C THR A 393 -20.14 5.51 13.12
N GLN A 394 -19.04 4.96 12.61
CA GLN A 394 -18.73 3.54 12.76
C GLN A 394 -17.58 3.26 13.73
N SER A 395 -17.43 1.98 14.09
CA SER A 395 -16.26 1.51 14.80
C SER A 395 -14.99 1.87 14.01
N GLY A 396 -13.93 2.21 14.73
CA GLY A 396 -12.59 2.31 14.17
C GLY A 396 -11.98 0.94 13.84
N SER A 397 -12.75 -0.15 13.98
CA SER A 397 -12.36 -1.51 13.65
C SER A 397 -13.31 -2.13 12.62
N ILE A 398 -12.78 -3.01 11.77
CA ILE A 398 -13.57 -3.81 10.83
C ILE A 398 -13.11 -5.27 10.81
N ASP A 399 -14.07 -6.17 10.56
CA ASP A 399 -13.78 -7.53 10.13
C ASP A 399 -13.42 -7.50 8.65
N CYS A 400 -12.16 -7.80 8.30
CA CYS A 400 -11.74 -7.75 6.91
C CYS A 400 -12.39 -8.86 6.09
N LYS A 401 -13.33 -8.47 5.23
CA LYS A 401 -13.95 -9.34 4.24
C LYS A 401 -13.62 -8.84 2.85
N GLU A 402 -13.34 -9.77 1.95
CA GLU A 402 -13.18 -9.48 0.53
C GLU A 402 -14.55 -9.21 -0.09
N ARG A 403 -14.63 -8.19 -0.93
CA ARG A 403 -15.83 -7.83 -1.67
C ARG A 403 -16.09 -8.89 -2.75
N ALA A 404 -17.34 -9.32 -2.87
CA ALA A 404 -17.74 -10.28 -3.92
C ALA A 404 -17.75 -9.66 -5.33
N GLY A 405 -17.92 -8.35 -5.44
CA GLY A 405 -17.90 -7.61 -6.71
C GLY A 405 -16.62 -6.79 -6.93
N GLU A 406 -16.58 -6.11 -8.06
CA GLU A 406 -15.43 -5.30 -8.49
C GLU A 406 -15.13 -4.07 -7.60
N SER A 407 -14.01 -3.41 -7.88
CA SER A 407 -13.62 -2.16 -7.24
C SER A 407 -14.59 -1.01 -7.54
N ILE A 408 -14.64 0.01 -6.68
CA ILE A 408 -15.41 1.24 -6.91
C ILE A 408 -14.87 1.92 -8.17
N GLY A 409 -13.56 1.91 -8.36
CA GLY A 409 -12.90 2.39 -9.58
C GLY A 409 -13.43 1.72 -10.85
N PHE A 410 -13.67 0.41 -10.83
CA PHE A 410 -14.25 -0.32 -11.96
C PHE A 410 -15.68 0.13 -12.26
N TYR A 411 -16.55 0.24 -11.25
CA TYR A 411 -17.92 0.72 -11.46
C TYR A 411 -17.96 2.15 -12.01
N MET A 412 -17.08 3.02 -11.51
CA MET A 412 -16.93 4.39 -12.02
C MET A 412 -16.43 4.41 -13.47
N ALA A 413 -15.41 3.61 -13.81
CA ALA A 413 -14.84 3.57 -15.16
C ALA A 413 -15.77 2.93 -16.20
N SER A 414 -16.56 1.94 -15.80
CA SER A 414 -17.48 1.21 -16.69
C SER A 414 -18.86 1.86 -16.81
N SER A 415 -19.14 2.90 -16.01
CA SER A 415 -20.49 3.48 -15.85
C SER A 415 -21.56 2.45 -15.46
N GLN A 416 -21.16 1.30 -14.90
CA GLN A 416 -22.09 0.26 -14.51
C GLN A 416 -22.61 0.54 -13.10
N ILE A 417 -23.92 0.62 -12.96
CA ILE A 417 -24.59 0.45 -11.67
C ILE A 417 -25.05 -1.01 -11.67
N GLY A 418 -24.11 -1.94 -11.46
CA GLY A 418 -24.37 -3.36 -11.67
C GLY A 418 -25.49 -3.86 -10.75
N GLN A 419 -26.63 -4.24 -11.32
CA GLN A 419 -27.46 -5.31 -10.76
C GLN A 419 -26.55 -6.51 -10.45
N ASN A 420 -26.82 -7.22 -9.35
CA ASN A 420 -26.10 -8.41 -8.87
C ASN A 420 -25.35 -9.13 -10.00
N ILE A 421 -24.03 -8.97 -10.03
CA ILE A 421 -23.16 -9.80 -10.85
C ILE A 421 -23.32 -11.20 -10.27
N LYS A 422 -24.14 -12.04 -10.91
CA LYS A 422 -24.15 -13.47 -10.62
C LYS A 422 -22.77 -14.00 -10.98
N VAL A 423 -22.10 -14.49 -9.95
CA VAL A 423 -20.84 -15.25 -9.99
C VAL A 423 -20.90 -16.34 -11.05
#